data_AF-G7VH66-F1
#
_entry.id   AF-G7VH66-F1
#
_cell.length_a   1.000
_cell.length_b   1.000
_cell.length_c   1.000
_cell.angle_alpha   90.00
_cell.angle_beta   90.00
_cell.angle_gamma   90.00
#
_symmetry.space_group_name_H-M   'P 1'
#
loop_
_entity.id
_entity.type
_entity.pdbx_description
1 polymer ?
#
loop_
_entity_poly.entity_id
_entity_poly.type
_entity_poly.pdbx_seq_one_letter_code
_entity_poly.pdbx_strand_id
1 'polypeptide(L)'
;MSEEKVEKLIELLQQDKVQDALISIVQNIDVVKELVNTLYDFKRSGVLDDLLNAAASLRFFTEGLLTREFIERVAKLQEVALIAGSNLAMDSSKIDCLTYALATAEDAKPVGLFGLLNALRDPEVQKGLGFLIAVLKKLGSCQK
;
A
#
# COMPACT_ATOMS: atom_id res chain seq x y z
N MET A 1 -11.44 -43.18 -12.34
CA MET A 1 -11.09 -41.84 -11.83
C MET A 1 -12.32 -40.94 -11.59
N SER A 2 -13.55 -41.42 -11.85
CA SER A 2 -14.81 -40.68 -11.65
C SER A 2 -15.55 -41.07 -10.37
N GLU A 3 -15.58 -42.35 -9.97
CA GLU A 3 -16.37 -42.80 -8.81
C GLU A 3 -15.85 -42.26 -7.46
N GLU A 4 -14.54 -42.33 -7.21
CA GLU A 4 -13.96 -41.84 -5.94
C GLU A 4 -14.17 -40.32 -5.72
N LYS A 5 -14.15 -39.54 -6.80
CA LYS A 5 -14.43 -38.09 -6.72
C LYS A 5 -15.90 -37.81 -6.41
N VAL A 6 -16.80 -38.65 -6.92
CA VAL A 6 -18.25 -38.53 -6.69
C VAL A 6 -18.59 -38.94 -5.26
N GLU A 7 -18.02 -40.02 -4.74
CA GLU A 7 -18.18 -40.42 -3.33
C GLU A 7 -17.68 -39.34 -2.37
N LYS A 8 -16.49 -38.79 -2.61
CA LYS A 8 -15.98 -37.65 -1.82
C LYS A 8 -16.87 -36.42 -1.92
N LEU A 9 -17.47 -36.15 -3.08
CA LEU A 9 -18.41 -35.04 -3.23
C LEU A 9 -19.68 -35.29 -2.40
N ILE A 10 -20.20 -36.51 -2.39
CA ILE A 10 -21.38 -36.91 -1.63
C ILE A 10 -21.11 -36.80 -0.12
N GLU A 11 -19.95 -37.25 0.36
CA GLU A 11 -19.54 -37.06 1.76
C GLU A 11 -19.45 -35.58 2.14
N LEU A 12 -18.87 -34.74 1.28
CA LEU A 12 -18.77 -33.30 1.54
C LEU A 12 -20.15 -32.63 1.55
N LEU A 13 -21.05 -33.02 0.64
CA LEU A 13 -22.42 -32.50 0.59
C LEU A 13 -23.27 -32.94 1.79
N GLN A 14 -22.95 -34.08 2.41
CA GLN A 14 -23.62 -34.55 3.63
C GLN A 14 -23.21 -33.78 4.89
N GLN A 15 -22.15 -32.97 4.85
CA GLN A 15 -21.78 -32.13 5.98
C GLN A 15 -22.75 -30.95 6.10
N ASP A 16 -23.37 -30.77 7.28
CA ASP A 16 -24.32 -29.68 7.57
C ASP A 16 -23.77 -28.31 7.16
N LYS A 17 -22.48 -28.07 7.44
CA LYS A 17 -21.79 -26.83 7.08
C LYS A 17 -21.79 -26.54 5.57
N VAL A 18 -21.69 -27.57 4.75
CA VAL A 18 -21.69 -27.44 3.28
C VAL A 18 -23.09 -27.19 2.77
N GLN A 19 -24.09 -27.83 3.38
CA GLN A 19 -25.51 -27.57 3.06
C GLN A 19 -25.90 -26.14 3.41
N ASP A 20 -25.54 -25.64 4.59
CA ASP A 20 -25.81 -24.26 5.01
C ASP A 20 -25.11 -23.23 4.10
N ALA A 21 -23.86 -23.51 3.69
CA ALA A 21 -23.15 -22.66 2.75
C ALA A 21 -23.81 -22.66 1.36
N LEU A 22 -24.26 -23.81 0.87
CA LEU A 22 -24.98 -23.93 -0.40
C LEU A 22 -26.32 -23.21 -0.35
N ILE A 23 -27.09 -23.37 0.74
CA ILE A 23 -28.34 -22.63 0.96
C ILE A 23 -28.06 -21.12 0.95
N SER A 24 -27.03 -20.67 1.65
CA SER A 24 -26.65 -19.25 1.69
C SER A 24 -26.24 -18.71 0.32
N ILE A 25 -25.48 -19.49 -0.47
CA ILE A 25 -25.09 -19.12 -1.84
C ILE A 25 -26.31 -19.07 -2.76
N VAL A 26 -27.21 -20.05 -2.67
CA VAL A 26 -28.43 -20.10 -3.49
C VAL A 26 -29.38 -18.95 -3.13
N GLN A 27 -29.55 -18.65 -1.84
CA GLN A 27 -30.35 -17.51 -1.38
C GLN A 27 -29.79 -16.18 -1.86
N ASN A 28 -28.47 -16.08 -2.03
CA ASN A 28 -27.79 -14.87 -2.49
C ASN A 28 -27.25 -15.00 -3.92
N ILE A 29 -27.85 -15.90 -4.73
CA ILE A 29 -27.28 -16.25 -6.04
C ILE A 29 -27.16 -15.05 -6.98
N ASP A 30 -28.10 -14.11 -6.89
CA ASP A 30 -28.06 -12.87 -7.67
C ASP A 30 -26.89 -11.98 -7.26
N VAL A 31 -26.63 -11.83 -5.95
CA VAL A 31 -25.48 -11.08 -5.42
C VAL A 31 -24.17 -11.74 -5.81
N VAL A 32 -24.08 -13.07 -5.71
CA VAL A 32 -22.90 -13.83 -6.13
C VAL A 32 -22.66 -13.64 -7.63
N LYS A 33 -23.71 -13.71 -8.45
CA LYS A 33 -23.62 -13.48 -9.90
C LYS A 33 -23.14 -12.06 -10.22
N GLU A 34 -23.67 -11.05 -9.54
CA GLU A 34 -23.25 -9.66 -9.70
C GLU A 34 -21.78 -9.45 -9.29
N LEU A 35 -21.36 -10.07 -8.19
CA LEU A 35 -19.97 -10.01 -7.74
C LEU A 35 -19.03 -10.69 -8.74
N VAL A 36 -19.40 -11.85 -9.25
CA VAL A 36 -18.63 -12.57 -10.28
C VAL A 36 -18.54 -11.75 -11.56
N ASN A 37 -19.63 -11.13 -12.00
CA ASN A 37 -19.63 -10.25 -13.17
C ASN A 37 -18.74 -9.03 -12.95
N THR A 38 -18.82 -8.39 -11.78
CA THR A 38 -17.97 -7.24 -11.43
C THR A 38 -16.49 -7.62 -11.42
N LEU A 39 -16.15 -8.77 -10.82
CA LEU A 39 -14.78 -9.29 -10.83
C LEU A 39 -14.32 -9.63 -12.25
N TYR A 40 -15.20 -10.16 -13.08
CA TYR A 40 -14.91 -10.43 -14.48
C TYR A 40 -14.67 -9.13 -15.26
N ASP A 41 -15.48 -8.10 -15.05
CA ASP A 41 -15.33 -6.78 -15.67
C ASP A 41 -14.05 -6.09 -15.20
N PHE A 42 -13.68 -6.21 -13.92
CA PHE A 42 -12.43 -5.69 -13.37
C PHE A 42 -11.20 -6.39 -13.93
N LYS A 43 -11.27 -7.71 -14.14
CA LYS A 43 -10.22 -8.46 -14.81
C LYS A 43 -10.13 -8.07 -16.28
N ARG A 44 -11.26 -7.93 -16.95
CA ARG A 44 -11.32 -7.59 -18.38
C ARG A 44 -10.85 -6.15 -18.65
N SER A 45 -11.14 -5.22 -17.75
CA SER A 45 -10.73 -3.83 -17.86
C SER A 45 -9.25 -3.60 -17.52
N GLY A 46 -8.55 -4.61 -17.01
CA GLY A 46 -7.16 -4.51 -16.57
C GLY A 46 -6.99 -3.86 -15.19
N VAL A 47 -8.08 -3.40 -14.55
CA VAL A 47 -8.03 -2.77 -13.23
C VAL A 47 -7.47 -3.71 -12.17
N LEU A 48 -7.77 -5.01 -12.27
CA LEU A 48 -7.21 -6.00 -11.35
C LEU A 48 -5.69 -6.13 -11.51
N ASP A 49 -5.18 -6.09 -12.74
CA ASP A 49 -3.74 -6.14 -13.03
C ASP A 49 -3.05 -4.85 -12.57
N ASP A 50 -3.67 -3.69 -12.78
CA ASP A 50 -3.19 -2.39 -12.28
C ASP A 50 -3.13 -2.36 -10.75
N LEU A 51 -4.13 -2.90 -10.05
CA LEU A 51 -4.14 -3.01 -8.59
C LEU A 51 -3.03 -3.94 -8.09
N LEU A 52 -2.81 -5.08 -8.75
CA LEU A 52 -1.72 -6.00 -8.42
C LEU A 52 -0.35 -5.37 -8.65
N ASN A 53 -0.17 -4.62 -9.75
CA ASN A 53 1.04 -3.88 -10.06
C ASN A 53 1.29 -2.74 -9.06
N ALA A 54 0.24 -2.03 -8.65
CA ALA A 54 0.32 -1.00 -7.62
C ALA A 54 0.70 -1.61 -6.26
N ALA A 55 0.12 -2.76 -5.90
CA ALA A 55 0.46 -3.47 -4.66
C ALA A 55 1.91 -3.99 -4.67
N ALA A 56 2.39 -4.50 -5.80
CA ALA A 56 3.79 -4.91 -5.96
C ALA A 56 4.75 -3.71 -5.86
N SER A 57 4.38 -2.58 -6.46
CA SER A 57 5.15 -1.32 -6.36
C SER A 57 5.17 -0.79 -4.92
N LEU A 58 4.05 -0.86 -4.21
CA LEU A 58 3.96 -0.45 -2.81
C LEU A 58 4.84 -1.31 -1.91
N ARG A 59 4.91 -2.63 -2.14
CA ARG A 59 5.84 -3.53 -1.44
C ARG A 59 7.29 -3.10 -1.64
N PHE A 60 7.68 -2.73 -2.85
CA PHE A 60 9.01 -2.18 -3.11
C PHE A 60 9.28 -0.90 -2.31
N PHE A 61 8.29 0.00 -2.19
CA PHE A 61 8.45 1.20 -1.36
C PHE A 61 8.55 0.88 0.13
N THR A 62 7.68 0.00 0.65
CA THR A 62 7.65 -0.32 2.08
C THR A 62 8.86 -1.15 2.52
N GLU A 63 9.28 -2.11 1.70
CA GLU A 63 10.41 -2.99 2.01
C GLU A 63 11.75 -2.37 1.58
N GLY A 64 11.78 -1.58 0.50
CA GLY A 64 12.98 -1.00 -0.10
C GLY A 64 13.41 0.36 0.46
N LEU A 65 12.47 1.27 0.74
CA LEU A 65 12.82 2.60 1.29
C LEU A 65 13.15 2.56 2.79
N LEU A 66 12.72 1.53 3.51
CA LEU A 66 13.02 1.35 4.94
C LEU A 66 14.25 0.45 5.16
N THR A 67 15.02 0.16 4.11
CA THR A 67 16.27 -0.59 4.24
C THR A 67 17.39 0.27 4.81
N ARG A 68 18.28 -0.37 5.57
CA ARG A 68 19.55 0.25 6.03
C ARG A 68 20.35 0.82 4.86
N GLU A 69 20.30 0.16 3.71
CA GLU A 69 20.99 0.57 2.49
C GLU A 69 20.44 1.87 1.89
N PHE A 70 19.13 2.13 1.98
CA PHE A 70 18.55 3.41 1.60
C PHE A 70 19.00 4.53 2.56
N ILE A 71 18.97 4.26 3.87
CA ILE A 71 19.45 5.21 4.90
C ILE A 71 20.93 5.55 4.69
N GLU A 72 21.77 4.55 4.42
CA GLU A 72 23.20 4.75 4.13
C GLU A 72 23.43 5.57 2.85
N ARG A 73 22.62 5.36 1.80
CA ARG A 73 22.69 6.16 0.56
C ARG A 73 22.27 7.60 0.81
N VAL A 74 21.24 7.84 1.62
CA VAL A 74 20.84 9.20 2.03
C VAL A 74 21.94 9.88 2.86
N ALA A 75 22.58 9.15 3.78
CA ALA A 75 23.71 9.68 4.55
C ALA A 75 24.90 10.05 3.64
N LYS A 76 25.21 9.23 2.63
CA LYS A 76 26.24 9.54 1.63
C LYS A 76 25.91 10.76 0.78
N LEU A 77 24.64 11.05 0.51
CA LEU A 77 24.26 12.29 -0.18
C LEU A 77 24.56 13.54 0.65
N GLN A 78 24.50 13.46 1.99
CA GLN A 78 24.90 14.56 2.87
C GLN A 78 26.42 14.80 2.79
N GLU A 79 27.20 13.72 2.76
CA GLU A 79 28.66 13.78 2.63
C GLU A 79 29.08 14.37 1.28
N VAL A 80 28.44 13.97 0.19
CA VAL A 80 28.69 14.54 -1.15
C VAL A 80 28.28 16.02 -1.23
N ALA A 81 27.18 16.42 -0.58
CA ALA A 81 26.76 17.82 -0.54
C ALA A 81 27.73 18.72 0.26
N LEU A 82 28.29 18.20 1.36
CA LEU A 82 29.33 18.85 2.15
C LEU A 82 30.63 19.02 1.33
N ILE A 83 31.03 18.00 0.56
CA ILE A 83 32.22 18.03 -0.31
C ILE A 83 32.01 18.96 -1.52
N ALA A 84 30.79 19.03 -2.06
CA ALA A 84 30.44 19.91 -3.19
C ALA A 84 30.30 21.40 -2.81
N GLY A 85 30.51 21.77 -1.54
CA GLY A 85 30.40 23.16 -1.07
C GLY A 85 28.97 23.70 -1.07
N SER A 86 27.97 22.86 -1.38
CA SER A 86 26.58 23.18 -1.10
C SER A 86 26.38 23.03 0.39
N ASN A 87 26.37 24.16 1.11
CA ASN A 87 25.92 24.20 2.49
C ASN A 87 24.44 23.76 2.53
N LEU A 88 24.19 22.45 2.56
CA LEU A 88 23.07 21.89 3.29
C LEU A 88 23.35 22.16 4.78
N ALA A 89 23.43 23.44 5.15
CA ALA A 89 23.32 23.90 6.51
C ALA A 89 21.86 23.67 6.88
N MET A 90 21.49 22.40 7.04
CA MET A 90 20.33 22.05 7.81
C MET A 90 20.63 22.55 9.20
N ASP A 91 20.02 23.69 9.53
CA ASP A 91 19.91 24.20 10.89
C ASP A 91 19.71 23.01 11.83
N SER A 92 20.58 22.84 12.82
CA SER A 92 20.60 21.63 13.67
C SER A 92 19.22 21.38 14.29
N SER A 93 18.48 22.45 14.56
CA SER A 93 17.10 22.41 15.05
C SER A 93 16.12 21.68 14.12
N LYS A 94 16.34 21.71 12.80
CA LYS A 94 15.52 20.98 11.82
C LYS A 94 15.85 19.49 11.79
N ILE A 95 17.10 19.12 12.06
CA ILE A 95 17.53 17.73 12.18
C ILE A 95 16.97 17.13 13.47
N ASP A 96 16.99 17.89 14.58
CA ASP A 96 16.38 17.48 15.85
C ASP A 96 14.87 17.25 15.69
N CYS A 97 14.17 18.16 15.00
CA CYS A 97 12.75 18.03 14.70
C CYS A 97 12.44 16.79 13.85
N LEU A 98 13.24 16.54 12.80
CA LEU A 98 13.09 15.35 11.97
C LEU A 98 13.31 14.06 12.78
N THR A 99 14.34 14.06 13.64
CA THR A 99 14.69 12.91 14.49
C THR A 99 13.58 12.61 15.48
N TYR A 100 13.01 13.65 16.12
CA TYR A 100 11.86 13.52 17.01
C TYR A 100 10.61 13.02 16.27
N ALA A 101 10.34 13.54 15.06
CA ALA A 101 9.22 13.09 14.24
C ALA A 101 9.35 11.61 13.84
N LEU A 102 10.57 11.14 13.54
CA LEU A 102 10.83 9.73 13.23
C LEU A 102 10.63 8.83 14.46
N ALA A 103 11.15 9.24 15.62
CA ALA A 103 10.99 8.50 16.87
C ALA A 103 9.52 8.35 17.27
N THR A 104 8.71 9.38 17.03
CA THR A 104 7.26 9.34 17.32
C THR A 104 6.45 8.62 16.25
N ALA A 105 6.97 8.46 15.04
CA ALA A 105 6.33 7.72 13.97
C ALA A 105 6.41 6.20 14.14
N GLU A 106 7.41 5.68 14.86
CA GLU A 106 7.52 4.23 15.16
C GLU A 106 6.34 3.71 16.00
N ASP A 107 5.74 4.58 16.83
CA ASP A 107 4.56 4.28 17.65
C ASP A 107 3.22 4.52 16.93
N ALA A 108 3.24 4.83 15.62
CA ALA A 108 2.04 5.17 14.88
C ALA A 108 1.07 3.97 14.78
N LYS A 109 -0.17 4.17 15.23
CA LYS A 109 -1.21 3.15 15.18
C LYS A 109 -1.72 2.93 13.75
N PRO A 110 -2.03 1.69 13.36
CA PRO A 110 -2.67 1.42 12.07
C PRO A 110 -3.99 2.20 11.94
N VAL A 111 -4.17 2.89 10.81
CA VAL A 111 -5.40 3.63 10.51
C VAL A 111 -6.28 2.82 9.54
N GLY A 112 -7.58 2.76 9.83
CA GLY A 112 -8.57 2.19 8.89
C GLY A 112 -8.84 3.12 7.71
N LEU A 113 -9.66 2.66 6.75
CA LEU A 113 -9.97 3.39 5.51
C LEU A 113 -10.49 4.83 5.76
N PHE A 114 -11.42 4.98 6.71
CA PHE A 114 -11.94 6.29 7.11
C PHE A 114 -10.92 7.15 7.85
N GLY A 115 -10.04 6.53 8.64
CA GLY A 115 -8.95 7.22 9.33
C GLY A 115 -7.94 7.79 8.33
N LEU A 116 -7.61 7.02 7.30
CA LEU A 116 -6.75 7.49 6.20
C LEU A 116 -7.39 8.66 5.44
N LEU A 117 -8.66 8.57 5.08
CA LEU A 117 -9.37 9.65 4.41
C LEU A 117 -9.36 10.94 5.25
N ASN A 118 -9.58 10.82 6.56
CA ASN A 118 -9.51 11.94 7.47
C ASN A 118 -8.09 12.51 7.60
N ALA A 119 -7.06 11.66 7.67
CA ALA A 119 -5.66 12.08 7.69
C ALA A 119 -5.28 12.85 6.41
N LEU A 120 -5.75 12.42 5.22
CA LEU A 120 -5.51 13.16 3.97
C LEU A 120 -6.25 14.50 3.90
N ARG A 121 -7.31 14.67 4.68
CA ARG A 121 -8.05 15.93 4.82
C ARG A 121 -7.46 16.85 5.88
N ASP A 122 -6.53 16.34 6.69
CA ASP A 122 -5.86 17.11 7.72
C ASP A 122 -4.96 18.20 7.11
N PRO A 123 -5.04 19.45 7.58
CA PRO A 123 -4.30 20.57 7.00
C PRO A 123 -2.77 20.44 7.18
N GLU A 124 -2.27 19.76 8.21
CA GLU A 124 -0.84 19.54 8.41
C GLU A 124 -0.31 18.49 7.42
N VAL A 125 -1.05 17.40 7.23
CA VAL A 125 -0.73 16.37 6.23
C VAL A 125 -0.73 16.95 4.82
N GLN A 126 -1.71 17.80 4.49
CA GLN A 126 -1.78 18.47 3.18
C GLN A 126 -0.58 19.38 2.92
N LYS A 127 -0.10 20.11 3.93
CA LYS A 127 1.11 20.93 3.80
C LYS A 127 2.33 20.07 3.56
N GLY A 128 2.48 18.97 4.30
CA GLY A 128 3.58 18.02 4.12
C GLY A 128 3.59 17.40 2.71
N LEU A 129 2.45 16.90 2.25
CA LEU A 129 2.29 16.37 0.89
C LEU A 129 2.55 17.43 -0.18
N GLY A 130 2.07 18.65 0.01
CA GLY A 130 2.32 19.78 -0.89
C GLY A 130 3.81 20.11 -1.03
N PHE A 131 4.55 20.10 0.08
CA PHE A 131 6.00 20.26 0.08
C PHE A 131 6.68 19.12 -0.70
N LEU A 132 6.32 17.86 -0.43
CA LEU A 132 6.90 16.70 -1.11
C LEU A 132 6.68 16.75 -2.62
N ILE A 133 5.46 17.07 -3.06
CA ILE A 133 5.12 17.23 -4.48
C ILE A 133 5.96 18.34 -5.12
N ALA A 134 6.15 19.47 -4.42
CA ALA A 134 6.97 20.57 -4.92
C ALA A 134 8.44 20.17 -5.11
N VAL A 135 9.01 19.41 -4.17
CA VAL A 135 10.37 18.86 -4.28
C VAL A 135 10.48 17.89 -5.46
N LEU A 136 9.56 16.92 -5.57
CA LEU A 136 9.55 15.95 -6.66
C LEU A 136 9.42 16.64 -8.03
N LYS A 137 8.57 17.65 -8.14
CA LYS A 137 8.43 18.46 -9.36
C LYS A 137 9.75 19.14 -9.75
N LYS A 138 10.50 19.65 -8.77
CA LYS A 138 11.81 20.26 -9.01
C LYS A 138 12.87 19.23 -9.40
N LEU A 139 12.93 18.08 -8.72
CA LEU A 139 13.84 16.99 -9.09
C LEU A 139 13.61 16.51 -10.53
N GLY A 140 12.37 16.25 -10.91
CA GLY A 140 12.03 15.87 -12.28
C GLY A 140 12.37 16.96 -13.31
N SER A 141 12.34 18.23 -12.93
CA SER A 141 12.78 19.33 -13.81
C SER A 141 14.29 19.43 -13.97
N CYS A 142 15.08 18.93 -13.00
CA CYS A 142 16.54 18.88 -13.07
C CYS A 142 17.08 17.66 -13.83
N GLN A 143 16.22 16.65 -14.08
CA GLN A 143 16.57 15.43 -14.80
C GLN A 143 16.44 15.57 -16.34
N LYS A 144 16.06 16.77 -16.82
CA LYS A 144 16.05 17.13 -18.24
C LYS A 144 17.39 17.67 -18.71
#